data_AF-A0A938SFE8-F1
#
_entry.id   AF-A0A938SFE8-F1
#
_cell.length_a   1.000
_cell.length_b   1.000
_cell.length_c   1.000
_cell.angle_alpha   90.00
_cell.angle_beta   90.00
_cell.angle_gamma   90.00
#
_symmetry.space_group_name_H-M   'P 1'
#
loop_
_entity.id
_entity.type
_entity.pdbx_description
1 polymer ?
#
loop_
_entity_poly.entity_id
_entity_poly.type
_entity_poly.pdbx_seq_one_letter_code
_entity_poly.pdbx_strand_id
1 'polypeptide(L)'
;MEKIVSQEQKQCSTCEKDSCSAKSQRPDESLEEYLERVELRQRMCRIERKVLVLSGKGGVGKSTVAVNLAVALSFAGKRVGLLDADIHGPSLPKMLGLDDRRCEVFAGRIIPVVSGNLKVMSLGFFLGSGDDAVIWRGPMKMGAIKQLLKDVEWGELDFLVVDCPPGTGDKPLSVIQLRRVS
;
A
#
# COMPACT_ATOMS: atom_id res chain seq x y z
N MET A 1 28.35 29.13 2.24
CA MET A 1 26.99 29.30 2.78
C MET A 1 26.05 28.50 1.88
N GLU A 2 26.04 27.19 2.03
CA GLU A 2 25.06 26.31 1.39
C GLU A 2 24.74 25.21 2.40
N LYS A 3 23.53 25.29 2.96
CA LYS A 3 23.02 24.36 3.95
C LYS A 3 22.79 23.03 3.24
N ILE A 4 23.56 22.02 3.63
CA ILE A 4 23.20 20.62 3.46
C ILE A 4 21.82 20.46 4.13
N VAL A 5 20.78 20.31 3.31
CA VAL A 5 19.44 19.97 3.78
C VAL A 5 19.52 18.53 4.26
N SER A 6 19.87 18.36 5.53
CA SER A 6 19.64 17.12 6.27
C SER A 6 18.14 16.88 6.27
N GLN A 7 17.68 15.98 5.41
CA GLN A 7 16.33 15.44 5.52
C GLN A 7 16.26 14.69 6.85
N GLU A 8 15.66 15.33 7.87
CA GLU A 8 15.26 14.66 9.09
C GLU A 8 14.26 13.56 8.70
N GLN A 9 14.74 12.32 8.63
CA GLN A 9 13.88 11.15 8.56
C GLN A 9 12.99 11.19 9.80
N LYS A 10 11.67 11.34 9.66
CA LYS A 10 10.79 11.29 10.83
C LYS A 10 10.88 9.87 11.40
N GLN A 11 11.65 9.72 12.48
CA GLN A 11 11.74 8.49 13.24
C GLN A 11 10.32 8.08 13.64
N CYS A 12 9.83 6.96 13.13
CA CYS A 12 8.61 6.36 13.63
C CYS A 12 8.88 5.81 15.04
N SER A 13 8.82 6.67 16.05
CA SER A 13 9.02 6.33 17.47
C SER A 13 7.76 5.74 18.11
N THR A 14 6.71 5.45 17.34
CA THR A 14 5.46 4.91 17.90
C THR A 14 5.57 3.49 18.47
N CYS A 15 6.70 2.79 18.28
CA CYS A 15 6.96 1.51 18.96
C CYS A 15 7.70 1.66 20.30
N GLU A 16 8.16 2.86 20.68
CA GLU A 16 8.83 3.10 21.96
C GLU A 16 7.83 3.44 23.08
N LYS A 17 6.70 4.10 22.76
CA LYS A 17 5.65 4.45 23.73
C LYS A 17 4.86 3.22 24.20
N ASP A 18 4.54 3.16 25.50
CA ASP A 18 3.85 2.04 26.16
C ASP A 18 2.43 1.73 25.67
N SER A 19 1.88 2.55 24.78
CA SER A 19 0.55 2.36 24.17
C SER A 19 0.57 1.49 22.90
N CYS A 20 1.72 0.98 22.47
CA CYS A 20 1.81 0.19 21.23
C CYS A 20 1.36 -1.26 21.46
N SER A 21 0.14 -1.59 21.03
CA SER A 21 -0.42 -2.96 20.98
C SER A 21 0.38 -3.99 20.15
N ALA A 22 1.55 -3.62 19.63
CA ALA A 22 2.49 -4.51 18.97
C ALA A 22 3.75 -4.84 19.78
N LYS A 23 3.87 -4.39 21.04
CA LYS A 23 5.03 -4.72 21.90
C LYS A 23 5.04 -6.19 22.36
N SER A 24 3.88 -6.86 22.43
CA SER A 24 3.79 -8.24 22.90
C SER A 24 3.37 -9.19 21.78
N GLN A 25 4.04 -10.34 21.74
CA GLN A 25 3.61 -11.52 21.01
C GLN A 25 2.28 -11.99 21.59
N ARG A 26 1.30 -12.29 20.74
CA ARG A 26 0.05 -12.87 21.22
C ARG A 26 0.27 -14.32 21.65
N PRO A 27 -0.50 -14.86 22.62
CA PRO A 27 -0.28 -16.21 23.13
C PRO A 27 -0.32 -17.31 22.07
N ASP A 28 -1.02 -17.06 20.95
CA ASP A 28 -1.26 -17.96 19.83
C ASP A 28 -0.43 -17.61 18.56
N GLU A 29 0.39 -16.56 18.61
CA GLU A 29 1.14 -16.05 17.45
C GLU A 29 2.55 -16.65 17.41
N SER A 30 2.98 -17.13 16.25
CA SER A 30 4.37 -17.58 16.04
C SER A 30 5.35 -16.41 16.03
N LEU A 31 6.65 -16.68 16.23
CA LEU A 31 7.69 -15.64 16.19
C LEU A 31 7.74 -14.94 14.81
N GLU A 32 7.56 -15.69 13.72
CA GLU A 32 7.53 -15.12 12.36
C GLU A 32 6.34 -14.17 12.18
N GLU A 33 5.15 -14.59 12.59
CA GLU A 33 3.95 -13.74 12.49
C GLU A 33 4.07 -12.46 13.32
N TYR A 34 4.68 -12.56 14.51
CA TYR A 34 4.98 -11.42 15.36
C TYR A 34 5.93 -10.43 14.66
N LEU A 35 7.04 -10.91 14.13
CA LEU A 35 8.03 -10.08 13.43
C LEU A 35 7.43 -9.41 12.19
N GLU A 36 6.65 -10.16 11.41
CA GLU A 36 5.93 -9.60 10.26
C GLU A 36 4.96 -8.49 10.66
N ARG A 37 4.22 -8.67 11.76
CA ARG A 37 3.27 -7.68 12.26
C ARG A 37 3.98 -6.41 12.73
N VAL A 38 5.12 -6.55 13.40
CA VAL A 38 5.96 -5.42 13.82
C VAL A 38 6.48 -4.65 12.61
N GLU A 39 7.04 -5.34 11.61
CA GLU A 39 7.56 -4.70 10.39
C GLU A 39 6.45 -3.96 9.63
N LEU A 40 5.31 -4.62 9.40
CA LEU A 40 4.17 -3.99 8.73
C LEU A 40 3.70 -2.73 9.48
N ARG A 41 3.66 -2.77 10.81
CA ARG A 41 3.27 -1.61 11.62
C ARG A 41 4.28 -0.47 11.51
N GLN A 42 5.58 -0.76 11.52
CA GLN A 42 6.65 0.22 11.32
C GLN A 42 6.62 0.84 9.92
N ARG A 43 6.14 0.11 8.91
CA ARG A 43 5.91 0.68 7.57
C ARG A 43 4.68 1.57 7.56
N MET A 44 3.56 1.05 8.04
CA MET A 44 2.28 1.76 8.02
C MET A 44 2.25 3.00 8.92
N CYS A 45 3.07 3.08 9.98
CA CYS A 45 3.14 4.27 10.82
C CYS A 45 3.73 5.49 10.10
N ARG A 46 4.48 5.32 9.00
CA ARG A 46 5.04 6.44 8.21
C ARG A 46 3.99 7.13 7.33
N ILE A 47 2.83 6.50 7.18
CA ILE A 47 1.70 6.97 6.37
C ILE A 47 0.70 7.69 7.28
N GLU A 48 0.43 8.98 7.03
CA GLU A 48 -0.46 9.79 7.88
C GLU A 48 -1.90 9.33 7.79
N ARG A 49 -2.44 9.25 6.57
CA ARG A 49 -3.84 8.86 6.32
C ARG A 49 -3.92 7.71 5.31
N LYS A 50 -4.83 6.79 5.54
CA LYS A 50 -5.14 5.68 4.63
C LYS A 50 -6.59 5.82 4.20
N VAL A 51 -6.84 5.81 2.89
CA VAL A 51 -8.17 5.93 2.31
C VAL A 51 -8.45 4.65 1.54
N LEU A 52 -9.42 3.87 2.03
CA LEU A 52 -9.84 2.65 1.36
C LEU A 52 -11.03 2.99 0.46
N VAL A 53 -10.92 2.64 -0.82
CA VAL A 53 -11.99 2.82 -1.81
C VAL A 53 -12.65 1.46 -2.04
N LEU A 54 -13.91 1.34 -1.64
CA LEU A 54 -14.67 0.09 -1.59
C LEU A 54 -15.87 0.13 -2.54
N SER A 55 -16.30 -1.02 -3.04
CA SER A 55 -17.55 -1.15 -3.79
C SER A 55 -18.28 -2.46 -3.48
N GLY A 56 -19.61 -2.40 -3.48
CA GLY A 56 -20.44 -3.60 -3.29
C GLY A 56 -20.53 -4.50 -4.54
N LYS A 57 -20.19 -3.97 -5.72
CA LYS A 57 -20.24 -4.66 -7.02
C LYS A 57 -19.06 -4.25 -7.90
N GLY A 58 -18.72 -5.10 -8.87
CA GLY A 58 -17.78 -4.75 -9.95
C GLY A 58 -18.40 -3.77 -10.95
N GLY A 59 -17.56 -3.03 -11.67
CA GLY A 59 -17.99 -2.15 -12.77
C GLY A 59 -18.59 -0.79 -12.37
N VAL A 60 -18.62 -0.44 -11.08
CA VAL A 60 -19.20 0.83 -10.60
C VAL A 60 -18.27 2.05 -10.71
N GLY A 61 -17.07 1.89 -11.29
CA GLY A 61 -16.08 2.97 -11.40
C GLY A 61 -15.23 3.19 -10.14
N LYS A 62 -15.14 2.21 -9.24
CA LYS A 62 -14.32 2.25 -8.01
C LYS A 62 -12.86 2.69 -8.29
N SER A 63 -12.19 2.02 -9.21
CA SER A 63 -10.80 2.31 -9.59
C SER A 63 -10.66 3.72 -10.18
N THR A 64 -11.64 4.17 -10.95
CA THR A 64 -11.72 5.55 -11.45
C THR A 64 -11.75 6.57 -10.32
N VAL A 65 -12.55 6.34 -9.29
CA VAL A 65 -12.61 7.20 -8.11
C VAL A 65 -11.28 7.18 -7.35
N ALA A 66 -10.68 5.99 -7.16
CA ALA A 66 -9.40 5.85 -6.46
C ALA A 66 -8.26 6.60 -7.16
N VAL A 67 -8.13 6.42 -8.48
CA VAL A 67 -7.12 7.08 -9.31
C VAL A 67 -7.29 8.60 -9.27
N ASN A 68 -8.50 9.11 -9.54
CA ASN A 68 -8.74 10.55 -9.56
C ASN A 68 -8.51 11.20 -8.20
N LEU A 69 -8.91 10.52 -7.10
CA LEU A 69 -8.63 11.00 -5.75
C LEU A 69 -7.13 11.10 -5.48
N ALA A 70 -6.36 10.06 -5.82
CA ALA A 70 -4.92 10.05 -5.60
C ALA A 70 -4.19 11.12 -6.43
N VAL A 71 -4.59 11.27 -7.70
CA VAL A 71 -4.05 12.29 -8.62
C VAL A 71 -4.39 13.70 -8.12
N ALA A 72 -5.63 13.96 -7.71
CA ALA A 72 -6.04 15.26 -7.18
C ALA A 72 -5.27 15.63 -5.91
N LEU A 73 -5.08 14.67 -4.98
CA LEU A 73 -4.26 14.88 -3.78
C LEU A 73 -2.79 15.16 -4.14
N SER A 74 -2.25 14.47 -5.15
CA SER A 74 -0.89 14.69 -5.62
C SER A 74 -0.72 16.08 -6.24
N PHE A 75 -1.68 16.53 -7.07
CA PHE A 75 -1.71 17.89 -7.61
C PHE A 75 -1.87 18.97 -6.54
N ALA A 76 -2.54 18.65 -5.43
CA ALA A 76 -2.58 19.52 -4.25
C ALA A 76 -1.26 19.51 -3.43
N GLY A 77 -0.17 18.97 -3.98
CA GLY A 77 1.16 18.96 -3.39
C GLY A 77 1.36 17.94 -2.27
N LYS A 78 0.47 16.96 -2.13
CA LYS A 78 0.59 15.90 -1.11
C LYS A 78 1.49 14.76 -1.60
N ARG A 79 2.18 14.11 -0.67
CA ARG A 79 2.89 12.84 -0.90
C ARG A 79 1.87 11.71 -0.89
N VAL A 80 1.61 11.11 -2.05
CA VAL A 80 0.51 10.15 -2.22
C VAL A 80 1.05 8.80 -2.67
N GLY A 81 0.60 7.74 -2.01
CA GLY A 81 0.69 6.38 -2.53
C GLY A 81 -0.67 5.93 -3.06
N LEU A 82 -0.66 5.23 -4.19
CA LEU A 82 -1.82 4.57 -4.78
C LEU A 82 -1.51 3.08 -4.92
N LEU A 83 -2.29 2.26 -4.22
CA LEU A 83 -2.17 0.81 -4.21
C LEU A 83 -3.39 0.17 -4.88
N ASP A 84 -3.14 -0.64 -5.90
CA ASP A 84 -4.10 -1.55 -6.48
C ASP A 84 -4.13 -2.86 -5.68
N ALA A 85 -5.24 -3.12 -5.00
CA ALA A 85 -5.50 -4.39 -4.33
C ALA A 85 -6.46 -5.28 -5.13
N ASP A 86 -6.89 -4.86 -6.33
CA ASP A 86 -7.83 -5.58 -7.18
C ASP A 86 -7.11 -6.50 -8.19
N ILE A 87 -6.72 -7.67 -7.69
CA ILE A 87 -5.88 -8.65 -8.39
C ILE A 87 -6.52 -9.18 -9.69
N HIS A 88 -7.86 -9.15 -9.79
CA HIS A 88 -8.59 -9.77 -10.90
C HIS A 88 -8.70 -8.89 -12.13
N GLY A 89 -8.39 -7.60 -12.01
CA GLY A 89 -8.47 -6.66 -13.11
C GLY A 89 -7.67 -5.41 -12.79
N PRO A 90 -6.33 -5.54 -12.65
CA PRO A 90 -5.49 -4.42 -12.30
C PRO A 90 -5.60 -3.34 -13.37
N SER A 91 -6.34 -2.29 -13.06
CA SER A 91 -6.70 -1.23 -14.02
C SER A 91 -5.82 -0.01 -13.86
N LEU A 92 -5.14 0.12 -12.73
CA LEU A 92 -4.35 1.31 -12.38
C LEU A 92 -3.20 1.59 -13.36
N PRO A 93 -2.37 0.60 -13.76
CA PRO A 93 -1.33 0.83 -14.76
C PRO A 93 -1.92 1.43 -16.05
N LYS A 94 -2.98 0.81 -16.57
CA LYS A 94 -3.66 1.24 -17.79
C LYS A 94 -4.29 2.63 -17.68
N MET A 95 -4.98 2.90 -16.57
CA MET A 95 -5.64 4.18 -16.34
C MET A 95 -4.66 5.35 -16.21
N LEU A 96 -3.42 5.07 -15.82
CA LEU A 96 -2.36 6.07 -15.68
C LEU A 96 -1.42 6.11 -16.89
N GLY A 97 -1.64 5.28 -17.92
CA GLY A 97 -0.75 5.17 -19.07
C GLY A 97 0.64 4.61 -18.70
N LEU A 98 0.68 3.68 -17.76
CA LEU A 98 1.88 3.06 -17.19
C LEU A 98 2.01 1.57 -17.58
N ASP A 99 1.32 1.12 -18.63
CA ASP A 99 1.30 -0.29 -19.06
C ASP A 99 2.70 -0.86 -19.36
N ASP A 100 3.60 -0.01 -19.91
CA ASP A 100 4.96 -0.41 -20.24
C ASP A 100 5.94 -0.34 -19.04
N ARG A 101 5.45 0.10 -17.88
CA ARG A 101 6.27 0.25 -16.67
C ARG A 101 6.26 -1.04 -15.87
N ARG A 102 7.44 -1.45 -15.42
CA ARG A 102 7.62 -2.58 -14.51
C ARG A 102 8.10 -2.09 -13.16
N CYS A 103 7.74 -2.83 -12.12
CA CYS A 103 8.32 -2.62 -10.79
C CYS A 103 9.74 -3.17 -10.76
N GLU A 104 10.64 -2.42 -10.15
CA GLU A 104 12.00 -2.87 -9.86
C GLU A 104 12.05 -3.45 -8.45
N VAL A 105 12.89 -4.47 -8.26
CA VAL A 105 13.21 -5.00 -6.94
C VAL A 105 14.65 -4.67 -6.64
N PHE A 106 14.89 -3.93 -5.57
CA PHE A 106 16.24 -3.54 -5.15
C PHE A 106 16.44 -3.90 -3.67
N ALA A 107 17.51 -4.66 -3.37
CA ALA A 107 17.84 -5.12 -2.03
C ALA A 107 16.66 -5.77 -1.27
N GLY A 108 15.85 -6.56 -1.97
CA GLY A 108 14.67 -7.23 -1.41
C GLY A 108 13.46 -6.31 -1.16
N ARG A 109 13.48 -5.07 -1.65
CA ARG A 109 12.36 -4.13 -1.58
C ARG A 109 11.80 -3.84 -2.97
N ILE A 110 10.49 -3.64 -3.03
CA ILE A 110 9.78 -3.29 -4.26
C ILE A 110 9.79 -1.77 -4.41
N ILE A 111 10.33 -1.28 -5.52
CA ILE A 111 10.34 0.15 -5.85
C ILE A 111 9.06 0.47 -6.62
N PRO A 112 8.18 1.36 -6.09
CA PRO A 112 6.95 1.72 -6.79
C PRO A 112 7.22 2.60 -8.00
N VAL A 113 6.32 2.55 -8.97
CA VAL A 113 6.36 3.47 -10.12
C VAL A 113 6.07 4.88 -9.63
N VAL A 114 7.00 5.81 -9.87
CA VAL A 114 6.87 7.20 -9.41
C VAL A 114 6.49 8.11 -10.57
N SER A 115 5.51 8.98 -10.34
CA SER A 115 5.13 10.09 -11.20
C SER A 115 4.91 11.34 -10.36
N GLY A 116 5.90 12.25 -10.35
CA GLY A 116 5.90 13.42 -9.45
C GLY A 116 5.83 13.01 -7.97
N ASN A 117 4.80 13.47 -7.26
CA ASN A 117 4.56 13.13 -5.84
C ASN A 117 3.67 11.89 -5.64
N LEU A 118 3.31 11.19 -6.73
CA LEU A 118 2.48 10.00 -6.72
C LEU A 118 3.34 8.75 -6.89
N LYS A 119 3.27 7.85 -5.90
CA LYS A 119 3.84 6.50 -5.97
C LYS A 119 2.72 5.50 -6.27
N VAL A 120 2.90 4.66 -7.28
CA VAL A 120 1.88 3.71 -7.75
C VAL A 120 2.42 2.30 -7.60
N MET A 121 1.60 1.42 -7.04
CA MET A 121 1.86 -0.01 -6.98
C MET A 121 0.61 -0.78 -7.41
N SER A 122 0.79 -1.74 -8.30
CA SER A 122 -0.24 -2.71 -8.67
C SER A 122 0.41 -4.07 -8.90
N LEU A 123 -0.31 -5.15 -8.59
CA LEU A 123 0.11 -6.48 -9.01
C LEU A 123 0.19 -6.60 -10.54
N GLY A 124 -0.54 -5.76 -11.28
CA GLY A 124 -0.43 -5.67 -12.73
C GLY A 124 0.98 -5.38 -13.22
N PHE A 125 1.84 -4.71 -12.43
CA PHE A 125 3.24 -4.47 -12.83
C PHE A 125 4.13 -5.73 -12.81
N PHE A 126 3.67 -6.81 -12.16
CA PHE A 126 4.37 -8.11 -12.13
C PHE A 126 3.85 -9.07 -13.20
N LEU A 127 2.66 -8.82 -13.74
CA LEU A 127 2.04 -9.63 -14.79
C LEU A 127 2.47 -9.06 -16.14
N GLY A 128 3.40 -9.75 -16.82
CA GLY A 128 4.04 -9.25 -18.04
C GLY A 128 3.10 -9.07 -19.25
N SER A 129 1.92 -9.69 -19.23
CA SER A 129 0.90 -9.61 -20.27
C SER A 129 -0.48 -9.81 -19.64
N GLY A 130 -1.45 -8.93 -19.96
CA GLY A 130 -2.76 -8.83 -19.30
C GLY A 130 -3.71 -10.04 -19.43
N ASP A 131 -3.27 -11.13 -20.04
CA ASP A 131 -4.07 -12.35 -20.29
C ASP A 131 -3.69 -13.55 -19.40
N ASP A 132 -2.61 -13.46 -18.62
CA ASP A 132 -2.30 -14.48 -17.61
C ASP A 132 -3.17 -14.25 -16.36
N ALA A 133 -4.47 -14.53 -16.51
CA ALA A 133 -5.44 -14.48 -15.43
C ALA A 133 -5.14 -15.57 -14.39
N VAL A 134 -4.19 -15.29 -13.51
CA VAL A 134 -3.88 -16.16 -12.38
C VAL A 134 -5.09 -16.16 -11.45
N ILE A 135 -5.70 -17.33 -11.21
CA ILE A 135 -6.80 -17.44 -10.25
C ILE A 135 -6.20 -17.46 -8.83
N TRP A 136 -6.13 -16.29 -8.20
CA TRP A 136 -5.68 -16.20 -6.81
C TRP A 136 -6.81 -16.61 -5.85
N ARG A 137 -6.58 -17.62 -4.99
CA ARG A 137 -7.51 -17.97 -3.91
C ARG A 137 -7.47 -16.90 -2.80
N GLY A 138 -8.60 -16.69 -2.10
CA GLY A 138 -8.77 -15.62 -1.10
C GLY A 138 -7.60 -15.41 -0.13
N PRO A 139 -7.06 -16.45 0.53
CA PRO A 139 -5.90 -16.31 1.43
C PRO A 139 -4.63 -15.80 0.74
N MET A 140 -4.37 -16.25 -0.49
CA MET A 140 -3.20 -15.79 -1.27
C MET A 140 -3.31 -14.31 -1.62
N LYS A 141 -4.53 -13.82 -1.89
CA LYS A 141 -4.77 -12.39 -2.15
C LYS A 141 -4.42 -11.53 -0.95
N MET A 142 -4.80 -11.98 0.24
CA MET A 142 -4.53 -11.25 1.49
C MET A 142 -3.04 -11.23 1.80
N GLY A 143 -2.35 -12.35 1.58
CA GLY A 143 -0.89 -12.43 1.65
C GLY A 143 -0.23 -11.43 0.71
N ALA A 144 -0.66 -11.39 -0.56
CA ALA A 144 -0.10 -10.47 -1.56
C ALA A 144 -0.29 -9.00 -1.18
N ILE A 145 -1.48 -8.58 -0.74
CA ILE A 145 -1.72 -7.20 -0.30
C ILE A 145 -0.89 -6.86 0.93
N LYS A 146 -0.81 -7.75 1.93
CA LYS A 146 0.02 -7.57 3.12
C LYS A 146 1.50 -7.41 2.72
N GLN A 147 1.95 -8.20 1.75
CA GLN A 147 3.29 -8.14 1.21
C GLN A 147 3.55 -6.82 0.50
N LEU A 148 2.63 -6.32 -0.34
CA LEU A 148 2.78 -5.00 -0.98
C LEU A 148 2.80 -3.86 0.03
N LEU A 149 2.06 -3.94 1.13
CA LEU A 149 2.13 -2.94 2.20
C LEU A 149 3.48 -2.98 2.94
N LYS A 150 4.10 -4.16 3.05
CA LYS A 150 5.35 -4.40 3.78
C LYS A 150 6.60 -4.10 2.94
N ASP A 151 6.63 -4.61 1.72
CA ASP A 151 7.85 -4.73 0.92
C ASP A 151 8.05 -3.54 -0.03
N VAL A 152 6.99 -2.78 -0.30
CA VAL A 152 7.06 -1.60 -1.15
C VAL A 152 7.67 -0.42 -0.38
N GLU A 153 8.62 0.27 -1.03
CA GLU A 153 9.29 1.43 -0.45
C GLU A 153 8.42 2.71 -0.58
N TRP A 154 7.32 2.72 0.19
CA TRP A 154 6.39 3.84 0.27
C TRP A 154 7.05 5.12 0.81
N GLY A 155 8.06 5.01 1.67
CA GLY A 155 8.64 6.15 2.38
C GLY A 155 7.60 6.86 3.27
N GLU A 156 7.72 8.18 3.37
CA GLU A 156 6.73 9.00 4.07
C GLU A 156 5.61 9.46 3.13
N LEU A 157 4.36 9.23 3.53
CA LEU A 157 3.17 9.60 2.77
C LEU A 157 2.18 10.38 3.62
N ASP A 158 1.57 11.39 3.03
CA ASP A 158 0.44 12.10 3.63
C ASP A 158 -0.85 11.28 3.46
N PHE A 159 -0.96 10.58 2.31
CA PHE A 159 -2.07 9.70 1.98
C PHE A 159 -1.61 8.41 1.29
N LEU A 160 -2.18 7.28 1.69
CA LEU A 160 -2.21 6.05 0.91
C LEU A 160 -3.66 5.77 0.49
N VAL A 161 -3.94 5.85 -0.81
CA VAL A 161 -5.22 5.47 -1.40
C VAL A 161 -5.13 4.01 -1.83
N VAL A 162 -6.08 3.18 -1.41
CA VAL A 162 -6.12 1.76 -1.74
C VAL A 162 -7.38 1.45 -2.53
N ASP A 163 -7.21 0.99 -3.76
CA ASP A 163 -8.28 0.49 -4.61
C ASP A 163 -8.56 -0.98 -4.26
N CYS A 164 -9.58 -1.23 -3.44
CA CYS A 164 -9.88 -2.56 -2.92
C CYS A 164 -10.62 -3.43 -3.95
N PRO A 165 -10.54 -4.77 -3.90
CA PRO A 165 -11.33 -5.63 -4.77
C PRO A 165 -12.85 -5.44 -4.54
N PRO A 166 -13.71 -5.74 -5.53
CA PRO A 166 -15.17 -5.62 -5.37
C PRO A 166 -15.71 -6.64 -4.36
N GLY A 167 -16.73 -6.23 -3.60
CA GLY A 167 -17.42 -7.03 -2.59
C GLY A 167 -17.09 -6.59 -1.16
N THR A 168 -18.08 -6.70 -0.27
CA THR A 168 -18.00 -6.28 1.14
C THR A 168 -17.35 -7.32 2.06
N GLY A 169 -16.47 -8.19 1.55
CA GLY A 169 -15.85 -9.21 2.38
C GLY A 169 -14.95 -8.55 3.43
N ASP A 170 -15.22 -8.75 4.72
CA ASP A 170 -14.61 -8.02 5.85
C ASP A 170 -13.08 -8.20 6.02
N LYS A 171 -12.44 -9.04 5.20
CA LYS A 171 -11.06 -9.52 5.40
C LYS A 171 -9.94 -8.62 4.86
N PRO A 172 -10.06 -7.90 3.71
CA PRO A 172 -9.03 -6.96 3.23
C PRO A 172 -8.91 -5.71 4.11
N LEU A 173 -10.00 -5.34 4.79
CA LEU A 173 -10.11 -4.10 5.56
C LEU A 173 -9.20 -4.10 6.79
N SER A 174 -9.12 -5.21 7.52
CA SER A 174 -8.38 -5.30 8.77
C SER A 174 -6.86 -5.13 8.60
N VAL A 175 -6.31 -5.60 7.46
CA VAL A 175 -4.88 -5.49 7.15
C VAL A 175 -4.48 -4.04 6.83
N ILE A 176 -5.36 -3.31 6.12
CA ILE A 176 -5.09 -1.95 5.68
C ILE A 176 -5.43 -0.92 6.78
N GLN A 177 -6.36 -1.23 7.67
CA GLN A 177 -6.81 -0.36 8.77
C GLN A 177 -5.83 -0.25 9.95
N LEU A 178 -4.55 -0.61 9.76
CA LEU A 178 -3.52 -0.38 10.78
C LEU A 178 -3.37 1.11 11.07
N ARG A 179 -4.03 1.55 12.14
CA ARG A 179 -4.09 2.94 12.58
C ARG A 179 -2.72 3.41 13.07
N ARG A 180 -2.42 4.67 12.77
CA ARG A 180 -1.38 5.41 13.50
C ARG A 180 -1.88 5.53 14.93
N VAL A 181 -1.16 4.96 15.90
CA VAL A 181 -1.45 5.20 17.31
C VAL A 181 -0.77 6.52 17.65
N SER A 182 -1.59 7.52 17.97
CA SER A 182 -1.20 8.85 18.44
C SER A 182 -0.53 8.77 19.82
#